data_AF-A0A1U7NKX1-F1
#
_entry.id   AF-A0A1U7NKX1-F1
#
_cell.length_a   1.000
_cell.length_b   1.000
_cell.length_c   1.000
_cell.angle_alpha   90.00
_cell.angle_beta   90.00
_cell.angle_gamma   90.00
#
_symmetry.space_group_name_H-M   'P 1'
#
loop_
_entity.id
_entity.type
_entity.pdbx_description
1 polymer ?
#
loop_
_entity_poly.entity_id
_entity_poly.type
_entity_poly.pdbx_seq_one_letter_code
_entity_poly.pdbx_strand_id
1 'polypeptide(L)'
;MEEVISAYGLPTLIAIGSALVGAFFSYREFRKKAYDHAKEMIDLSPETAKAERDHIRKDVDDLKDEVSAIRESVDSLVKSDLANRMLKLADKAQYYKHLEYCPIEMKGLLKSEFDRYFDEGGNHITRDLLKEVLALPNEK
;
A
#
# COMPACT_ATOMS: atom_id res chain seq x y z
N MET A 1 -13.32 -11.32 -2.68
CA MET A 1 -12.24 -11.68 -1.73
C MET A 1 -11.01 -12.25 -2.43
N GLU A 2 -11.16 -12.95 -3.56
CA GLU A 2 -10.01 -13.51 -4.31
C GLU A 2 -9.15 -12.44 -5.02
N GLU A 3 -9.73 -11.33 -5.49
CA GLU A 3 -8.98 -10.25 -6.16
C GLU A 3 -7.99 -9.52 -5.26
N VAL A 4 -8.28 -9.37 -3.97
CA VAL A 4 -7.42 -8.65 -3.02
C VAL A 4 -6.17 -9.47 -2.70
N ILE A 5 -6.32 -10.80 -2.63
CA ILE A 5 -5.22 -11.75 -2.39
C ILE A 5 -4.30 -11.85 -3.62
N SER A 6 -4.88 -11.80 -4.82
CA SER A 6 -4.12 -11.78 -6.07
C SER A 6 -3.31 -10.48 -6.25
N ALA A 7 -3.80 -9.36 -5.72
CA ALA A 7 -3.14 -8.09 -5.87
C ALA A 7 -1.92 -7.95 -4.93
N TYR A 8 -2.09 -8.12 -3.62
CA TYR A 8 -1.03 -7.73 -2.66
C TYR A 8 -0.16 -8.90 -2.19
N GLY A 9 -0.51 -10.15 -2.51
CA GLY A 9 0.19 -11.32 -1.98
C GLY A 9 -0.08 -11.51 -0.48
N LEU A 10 -0.15 -12.78 -0.05
CA LEU A 10 -0.48 -13.15 1.33
C LEU A 10 0.41 -12.46 2.40
N PRO A 11 1.75 -12.31 2.21
CA PRO A 11 2.60 -11.68 3.21
C PRO A 11 2.31 -10.18 3.41
N THR A 12 2.04 -9.45 2.32
CA THR A 12 1.75 -8.01 2.38
C THR A 12 0.40 -7.75 3.02
N LEU A 13 -0.60 -8.60 2.75
CA LEU A 13 -1.90 -8.52 3.42
C LEU A 13 -1.82 -8.81 4.92
N ILE A 14 -0.97 -9.76 5.33
CA ILE A 14 -0.71 -10.04 6.75
C ILE A 14 -0.03 -8.83 7.42
N ALA A 15 0.93 -8.19 6.76
CA ALA A 15 1.62 -7.02 7.28
C ALA A 15 0.69 -5.81 7.43
N ILE A 16 -0.10 -5.50 6.39
CA ILE A 16 -1.10 -4.42 6.42
C ILE A 16 -2.18 -4.71 7.48
N GLY A 17 -2.68 -5.95 7.53
CA GLY A 17 -3.66 -6.37 8.53
C GLY A 17 -3.13 -6.21 9.95
N SER A 18 -1.87 -6.59 10.21
CA SER A 18 -1.24 -6.46 11.53
C SER A 18 -1.06 -4.99 11.94
N ALA A 19 -0.65 -4.13 11.01
CA ALA A 19 -0.51 -2.69 11.25
C ALA A 19 -1.86 -2.01 11.55
N LEU A 20 -2.91 -2.36 10.79
CA LEU A 20 -4.26 -1.85 11.01
C LEU A 20 -4.87 -2.32 12.33
N VAL A 21 -4.66 -3.59 12.69
CA VAL A 21 -5.09 -4.13 14.00
C VAL A 21 -4.36 -3.42 15.13
N GLY A 22 -3.04 -3.21 15.02
CA GLY A 22 -2.25 -2.45 15.99
C GLY A 22 -2.76 -1.02 16.18
N ALA A 23 -2.95 -0.29 15.08
CA ALA A 23 -3.48 1.08 15.12
C ALA A 23 -4.91 1.14 15.69
N PHE A 24 -5.75 0.14 15.40
CA PHE A 24 -7.11 0.05 15.95
C PHE A 24 -7.11 -0.21 17.46
N PHE A 25 -6.23 -1.09 17.95
CA PHE A 25 -6.06 -1.33 19.39
C PHE A 25 -5.52 -0.09 20.12
N SER A 26 -4.49 0.58 19.57
CA SER A 26 -3.98 1.85 20.12
C SER A 26 -5.05 2.93 20.16
N TYR A 27 -5.81 3.12 19.07
CA TYR A 27 -6.89 4.10 19.03
C TYR A 27 -8.02 3.76 20.03
N ARG A 28 -8.36 2.48 20.19
CA ARG A 28 -9.38 2.03 21.15
C ARG A 28 -8.94 2.24 22.60
N GLU A 29 -7.67 1.97 22.93
CA GLU A 29 -7.12 2.26 24.26
C GLU A 29 -7.10 3.76 24.54
N PHE A 30 -6.63 4.57 23.58
CA PHE A 30 -6.64 6.02 23.68
C PHE A 30 -8.04 6.56 23.93
N ARG A 31 -9.05 6.08 23.18
CA ARG A 31 -10.44 6.47 23.38
C ARG A 31 -10.95 6.11 24.76
N LYS A 32 -10.64 4.90 25.24
CA LYS A 32 -11.07 4.43 26.56
C LYS A 32 -10.44 5.28 27.67
N LYS A 33 -9.13 5.54 27.60
CA LYS A 33 -8.43 6.45 28.52
C LYS A 33 -9.04 7.85 28.48
N ALA A 34 -9.26 8.43 27.30
CA ALA A 34 -9.87 9.74 27.16
C ALA A 34 -11.30 9.82 27.75
N TYR A 35 -12.11 8.76 27.59
CA TYR A 35 -13.46 8.68 28.18
C TYR A 35 -13.43 8.52 29.70
N ASP A 36 -12.56 7.65 30.23
CA ASP A 36 -12.40 7.44 31.67
C ASP A 36 -11.88 8.72 32.34
N HIS A 37 -10.99 9.45 31.68
CA HIS A 37 -10.42 10.72 32.15
C HIS A 37 -11.40 11.90 32.06
N ALA A 38 -12.17 12.02 30.96
CA ALA A 38 -13.22 13.03 30.84
C ALA A 38 -14.32 12.85 31.90
N LYS A 39 -14.52 11.63 32.41
CA LYS A 39 -15.44 11.32 33.49
C LYS A 39 -14.89 11.74 34.87
N GLU A 40 -13.56 11.73 35.06
CA GLU A 40 -12.88 12.27 36.25
C GLU A 40 -12.81 13.81 36.24
N MET A 41 -12.73 14.44 35.06
CA MET A 41 -12.67 15.91 34.89
C MET A 41 -13.92 16.69 35.32
N ILE A 42 -15.05 16.01 35.60
CA ILE A 42 -16.30 16.69 36.01
C ILE A 42 -16.15 17.40 37.38
N ASP A 43 -15.09 17.14 38.15
CA ASP A 43 -14.81 17.80 39.45
C ASP A 43 -13.39 18.42 39.60
N LEU A 44 -12.62 18.64 38.53
CA LEU A 44 -11.19 18.99 38.63
C LEU A 44 -10.85 20.51 38.55
N SER A 45 -9.85 20.89 39.36
CA SER A 45 -9.25 22.24 39.44
C SER A 45 -8.62 22.69 38.10
N PRO A 46 -8.54 24.00 37.79
CA PRO A 46 -7.98 24.51 36.53
C PRO A 46 -6.54 24.08 36.22
N GLU A 47 -5.72 23.83 37.25
CA GLU A 47 -4.33 23.39 37.08
C GLU A 47 -4.25 21.93 36.60
N THR A 48 -5.11 21.07 37.13
CA THR A 48 -5.23 19.67 36.71
C THR A 48 -5.74 19.56 35.27
N ALA A 49 -6.74 20.35 34.88
CA ALA A 49 -7.23 20.39 33.50
C ALA A 49 -6.17 20.88 32.49
N LYS A 50 -5.21 21.71 32.93
CA LYS A 50 -4.08 22.15 32.09
C LYS A 50 -3.07 21.02 31.89
N ALA A 51 -2.69 20.32 32.96
CA ALA A 51 -1.77 19.19 32.89
C ALA A 51 -2.32 18.06 32.00
N GLU A 52 -3.61 17.76 32.09
CA GLU A 52 -4.26 16.75 31.26
C GLU A 52 -4.36 17.17 29.79
N ARG A 53 -4.65 18.44 29.51
CA ARG A 53 -4.62 18.97 28.14
C ARG A 53 -3.22 18.82 27.52
N ASP A 54 -2.18 19.12 28.29
CA ASP A 54 -0.80 18.99 27.84
C ASP A 54 -0.43 17.51 27.60
N HIS A 55 -0.96 16.58 28.42
CA HIS A 55 -0.82 15.14 28.20
C HIS A 55 -1.55 14.67 26.94
N ILE A 56 -2.82 15.03 26.77
CA ILE A 56 -3.62 14.69 25.58
C ILE A 56 -2.94 15.26 24.32
N ARG A 57 -2.39 16.46 24.39
CA ARG A 57 -1.67 17.07 23.28
C ARG A 57 -0.44 16.25 22.89
N LYS A 58 0.32 15.77 23.88
CA LYS A 58 1.46 14.89 23.65
C LYS A 58 1.03 13.56 23.03
N ASP A 59 -0.01 12.91 23.56
CA ASP A 59 -0.54 11.67 22.99
C ASP A 59 -1.02 11.85 21.54
N VAL A 60 -1.62 13.00 21.22
CA VAL A 60 -2.04 13.35 19.85
C VAL A 60 -0.83 13.57 18.93
N ASP A 61 0.22 14.22 19.41
CA ASP A 61 1.45 14.42 18.66
C ASP A 61 2.14 13.06 18.38
N ASP A 62 2.22 12.18 19.39
CA ASP A 62 2.78 10.82 19.25
C ASP A 62 1.96 9.99 18.24
N LEU A 63 0.63 10.04 18.30
CA LEU A 63 -0.25 9.32 17.36
C LEU A 63 -0.08 9.83 15.91
N LYS A 64 0.19 11.13 15.75
CA LYS A 64 0.42 11.73 14.43
C LYS A 64 1.73 11.25 13.80
N ASP A 65 2.76 11.07 14.61
CA ASP A 65 4.04 10.50 14.18
C ASP A 65 3.88 9.02 13.80
N GLU A 66 3.14 8.23 14.58
CA GLU A 66 2.83 6.83 14.25
C GLU A 66 2.06 6.70 12.92
N VAL A 67 1.04 7.54 12.70
CA VAL A 67 0.28 7.56 11.43
C VAL A 67 1.17 7.93 10.25
N SER A 68 2.10 8.87 10.44
CA SER A 68 3.04 9.27 9.40
C SER A 68 3.99 8.12 9.03
N ALA A 69 4.52 7.40 10.02
CA ALA A 69 5.36 6.22 9.80
C ALA A 69 4.60 5.09 9.09
N ILE A 70 3.33 4.84 9.45
CA ILE A 70 2.49 3.85 8.76
C ILE A 70 2.29 4.25 7.30
N ARG A 71 2.04 5.54 7.02
CA ARG A 71 1.87 6.04 5.66
C ARG A 71 3.13 5.81 4.82
N GLU A 72 4.31 6.10 5.36
CA GLU A 72 5.59 5.86 4.67
C GLU A 72 5.83 4.37 4.41
N SER A 73 5.51 3.52 5.39
CA SER A 73 5.65 2.06 5.26
C SER A 73 4.71 1.49 4.19
N VAL A 74 3.46 1.96 4.13
CA VAL A 74 2.49 1.61 3.09
C VAL A 74 2.97 2.08 1.71
N ASP A 75 3.46 3.31 1.61
CA ASP A 75 3.97 3.87 0.34
C ASP A 75 5.18 3.07 -0.19
N SER A 76 6.07 2.65 0.71
CA SER A 76 7.21 1.77 0.39
C SER A 76 6.76 0.38 -0.08
N LEU A 77 5.78 -0.23 0.60
CA LEU A 77 5.22 -1.53 0.22
C LEU A 77 4.53 -1.49 -1.14
N VAL A 78 3.75 -0.45 -1.42
CA VAL A 78 3.09 -0.26 -2.72
C VAL A 78 4.14 -0.14 -3.82
N LYS A 79 5.18 0.68 -3.62
CA LYS A 79 6.29 0.82 -4.59
C LYS A 79 7.02 -0.50 -4.82
N SER A 80 7.26 -1.29 -3.76
CA SER A 80 7.93 -2.59 -3.85
C SER A 80 7.08 -3.63 -4.59
N ASP A 81 5.78 -3.74 -4.29
CA ASP A 81 4.87 -4.66 -4.99
C ASP A 81 4.74 -4.28 -6.47
N LEU A 82 4.58 -2.98 -6.76
CA LEU A 82 4.52 -2.45 -8.11
C LEU A 82 5.80 -2.77 -8.90
N ALA A 83 6.98 -2.63 -8.28
CA ALA A 83 8.27 -2.99 -8.88
C ALA A 83 8.39 -4.50 -9.14
N ASN A 84 7.95 -5.34 -8.20
CA ASN A 84 7.98 -6.80 -8.35
C ASN A 84 7.04 -7.30 -9.45
N ARG A 85 5.85 -6.70 -9.58
CA ARG A 85 4.93 -6.97 -10.70
C ARG A 85 5.56 -6.61 -12.03
N MET A 86 6.23 -5.46 -12.10
CA MET A 86 6.93 -5.04 -13.32
C MET A 86 8.04 -6.02 -13.71
N LEU A 87 8.87 -6.48 -12.76
CA LEU A 87 9.90 -7.49 -13.04
C LEU A 87 9.31 -8.74 -13.69
N LYS A 88 8.20 -9.26 -13.16
CA LYS A 88 7.51 -10.43 -13.73
C LYS A 88 6.94 -10.16 -15.14
N LEU A 89 6.43 -8.95 -15.38
CA LEU A 89 5.91 -8.57 -16.70
C LEU A 89 7.05 -8.40 -17.72
N ALA A 90 8.16 -7.80 -17.30
CA ALA A 90 9.36 -7.65 -18.11
C ALA A 90 9.95 -9.03 -18.49
N ASP A 91 10.03 -9.96 -17.54
CA ASP A 91 10.49 -11.33 -17.80
C ASP A 91 9.59 -12.04 -18.83
N LYS A 92 8.27 -11.92 -18.70
CA LYS A 92 7.32 -12.48 -19.68
C LYS A 92 7.47 -11.83 -21.06
N ALA A 93 7.58 -10.51 -21.11
CA ALA A 93 7.79 -9.77 -22.35
C ALA A 93 9.09 -10.21 -23.04
N GLN A 94 10.17 -10.34 -22.27
CA GLN A 94 11.47 -10.78 -22.75
C GLN A 94 11.45 -12.24 -23.25
N TYR A 95 10.70 -13.12 -22.58
CA TYR A 95 10.47 -14.48 -23.05
C TYR A 95 9.83 -14.52 -24.45
N TYR A 96 8.77 -13.74 -24.70
CA TYR A 96 8.13 -13.68 -26.02
C TYR A 96 9.03 -13.03 -27.07
N LYS A 97 9.82 -12.02 -26.68
CA LYS A 97 10.84 -11.44 -27.55
C LYS A 97 11.88 -12.47 -27.99
N HIS A 98 12.35 -13.33 -27.08
CA HIS A 98 13.26 -14.43 -27.42
C HIS A 98 12.64 -15.49 -28.32
N LEU A 99 11.33 -15.69 -28.24
CA LEU A 99 10.59 -16.58 -29.14
C LEU A 99 10.26 -15.96 -30.49
N GLU A 100 10.57 -14.66 -30.68
CA GLU A 100 10.22 -13.83 -31.83
C GLU A 100 8.70 -13.85 -32.14
N TYR A 101 7.89 -14.10 -31.12
CA TYR A 101 6.49 -14.46 -31.28
C TYR A 101 5.69 -14.13 -30.01
N CYS A 102 4.49 -13.56 -30.16
CA CYS A 102 3.57 -13.34 -29.03
C CYS A 102 2.10 -13.59 -29.43
N PRO A 103 1.41 -14.57 -28.79
CA PRO A 103 -0.01 -14.83 -29.05
C PRO A 103 -0.90 -13.60 -28.81
N ILE A 104 -1.98 -13.46 -29.58
CA ILE A 104 -2.96 -12.35 -29.44
C ILE A 104 -3.49 -12.23 -28.00
N GLU A 105 -3.84 -13.37 -27.39
CA GLU A 105 -4.34 -13.43 -26.02
C GLU A 105 -3.33 -12.84 -25.02
N MET A 106 -2.05 -13.18 -25.21
CA MET A 106 -0.97 -12.70 -24.35
C MET A 106 -0.65 -11.22 -24.59
N LYS A 107 -0.76 -10.73 -25.82
CA LYS A 107 -0.65 -9.29 -26.11
C LYS A 107 -1.73 -8.47 -25.41
N GLY A 108 -2.97 -8.97 -25.41
CA GLY A 108 -4.08 -8.35 -24.69
C GLY A 108 -3.79 -8.26 -23.18
N LEU A 109 -3.38 -9.38 -22.58
CA LEU A 109 -3.04 -9.48 -21.16
C LEU A 109 -1.85 -8.59 -20.78
N LEU A 110 -0.76 -8.61 -21.57
CA LEU A 110 0.41 -7.76 -21.37
C LEU A 110 0.02 -6.29 -21.42
N LYS A 111 -0.75 -5.89 -22.43
CA LYS A 111 -1.20 -4.51 -22.56
C LYS A 111 -2.03 -4.07 -21.35
N SER A 112 -3.03 -4.85 -20.93
CA SER A 112 -3.87 -4.50 -19.78
C SER A 112 -3.09 -4.41 -18.47
N GLU A 113 -2.14 -5.33 -18.25
CA GLU A 113 -1.30 -5.33 -17.05
C GLU A 113 -0.34 -4.15 -17.00
N PHE A 114 0.24 -3.80 -18.16
CA PHE A 114 1.10 -2.62 -18.28
C PHE A 114 0.32 -1.32 -18.12
N ASP A 115 -0.86 -1.19 -18.73
CA ASP A 115 -1.72 -0.01 -18.59
C ASP A 115 -2.09 0.19 -17.11
N ARG A 116 -2.48 -0.89 -16.41
CA ARG A 116 -2.75 -0.86 -14.95
C ARG A 116 -1.53 -0.41 -14.14
N TYR A 117 -0.34 -0.92 -14.46
CA TYR A 117 0.91 -0.50 -13.80
C TYR A 117 1.18 1.00 -13.97
N PHE A 118 0.90 1.57 -15.15
CA PHE A 118 1.06 2.99 -15.39
C PHE A 118 0.04 3.85 -14.65
N ASP A 119 -1.21 3.40 -14.58
CA ASP A 119 -2.27 4.08 -13.82
C ASP A 119 -1.96 4.09 -12.31
N GLU A 120 -1.28 3.05 -11.80
CA GLU A 120 -0.81 2.95 -10.41
C GLU A 120 0.48 3.76 -10.14
N GLY A 121 0.98 4.57 -11.10
CA GLY A 121 2.14 5.45 -10.92
C GLY A 121 3.49 4.84 -11.30
N GLY A 122 3.47 3.79 -12.12
CA GLY A 122 4.64 3.05 -12.57
C GLY A 122 5.59 3.81 -13.52
N ASN A 123 6.85 3.36 -13.57
CA ASN A 123 7.94 4.00 -14.33
C ASN A 123 7.85 3.72 -15.86
N HIS A 124 8.09 4.75 -16.68
CA HIS A 124 7.99 4.76 -18.14
C HIS A 124 9.03 3.91 -18.90
N ILE A 125 10.12 3.48 -18.27
CA ILE A 125 11.23 2.74 -18.91
C ILE A 125 10.75 1.48 -19.65
N THR A 126 9.69 0.84 -19.16
CA THR A 126 9.22 -0.45 -19.69
C THR A 126 8.17 -0.32 -20.79
N ARG A 127 7.81 0.92 -21.16
CA ARG A 127 6.90 1.20 -22.28
C ARG A 127 7.52 0.78 -23.61
N ASP A 128 8.84 0.86 -23.77
CA ASP A 128 9.51 0.48 -25.01
C ASP A 128 9.57 -1.04 -25.18
N LEU A 129 9.80 -1.78 -24.10
CA LEU A 129 9.74 -3.25 -24.10
C LEU A 129 8.34 -3.74 -24.49
N LEU A 130 7.29 -3.08 -23.99
CA LEU A 130 5.91 -3.38 -24.36
C LEU A 130 5.65 -3.14 -25.85
N LYS A 131 6.11 -2.01 -26.42
CA LYS A 131 5.95 -1.72 -27.86
C LYS A 131 6.59 -2.79 -28.72
N GLU A 132 7.78 -3.24 -28.36
CA GLU A 132 8.50 -4.29 -29.08
C GLU A 132 7.71 -5.61 -29.07
N VAL A 133 7.18 -6.03 -27.91
CA VAL A 133 6.40 -7.28 -27.81
C VAL A 133 5.06 -7.18 -28.52
N LEU A 134 4.40 -6.03 -28.48
CA LEU A 134 3.15 -5.80 -29.21
C LEU A 134 3.35 -5.83 -30.74
N ALA A 135 4.55 -5.51 -31.21
CA ALA A 135 4.92 -5.55 -32.63
C ALA A 135 5.30 -6.95 -33.14
N LEU A 136 5.50 -7.95 -32.26
CA LEU A 136 5.84 -9.32 -32.66
C LEU A 136 4.69 -9.97 -33.47
N PRO A 137 4.96 -10.95 -34.32
CA PRO A 137 3.91 -11.68 -35.04
C PRO A 137 3.02 -12.48 -34.09
N ASN A 138 1.75 -12.62 -34.50
CA ASN A 138 0.67 -13.30 -33.75
C ASN A 138 0.61 -14.82 -34.01
N GLU A 139 1.31 -15.29 -35.05
CA GLU A 139 1.55 -16.71 -35.36
C GLU A 139 3.05 -16.94 -35.60
N LYS A 140 3.54 -18.15 -35.31
CA LYS A 140 4.95 -18.52 -35.43
C LYS A 140 5.26 -19.09 -36.80
#